data_AF-A0A8W8JVL2-F1
#
_entry.id   AF-A0A8W8JVL2-F1
#
_cell.length_a   1.000
_cell.length_b   1.000
_cell.length_c   1.000
_cell.angle_alpha   90.00
_cell.angle_beta   90.00
_cell.angle_gamma   90.00
#
_symmetry.space_group_name_H-M   'P 1'
#
loop_
_entity.id
_entity.type
_entity.pdbx_description
1 polymer ?
#
loop_
_entity_poly.entity_id
_entity_poly.type
_entity_poly.pdbx_seq_one_letter_code
_entity_poly.pdbx_strand_id
1 'polypeptide(L)'
;SIKSSFNVNDIQHKNGQDPYGSSKFGIDVMSVALNERLNKQNIYSHTCCPGLVLTNLTSAIFPMWIWYMLLPFFLLMRILISNFNMTPYNGSESLVWLSKQNPKKLDPMARYESNTSFLWKRYVSSRKLPVDKDICDQLFKECDSLYQMFKRGETIDNIDK
;
A
#
# COMPACT_ATOMS: atom_id res chain seq x y z
N SER A 1 -6.50 16.81 -0.20
CA SER A 1 -6.18 15.51 -0.83
C SER A 1 -4.81 15.68 -1.47
N ILE A 2 -3.76 15.03 -0.97
CA ILE A 2 -2.47 15.04 -1.64
C ILE A 2 -2.69 14.30 -2.96
N LYS A 3 -2.55 15.02 -4.08
CA LYS A 3 -2.67 14.45 -5.42
C LYS A 3 -1.63 13.33 -5.52
N SER A 4 -2.07 12.11 -5.79
CA SER A 4 -1.16 10.97 -5.92
C SER A 4 -0.08 11.28 -6.96
N SER A 5 1.16 10.91 -6.67
CA SER A 5 2.27 10.98 -7.63
C SER A 5 2.13 9.96 -8.76
N PHE A 6 1.14 9.07 -8.68
CA PHE A 6 0.86 8.05 -9.68
C PHE A 6 0.32 8.65 -10.98
N ASN A 7 0.90 8.22 -12.10
CA ASN A 7 0.45 8.52 -13.43
C ASN A 7 0.22 7.22 -14.21
N VAL A 8 -1.01 6.98 -14.64
CA VAL A 8 -1.37 5.75 -15.37
C VAL A 8 -0.72 5.67 -16.76
N ASN A 9 -0.32 6.79 -17.34
CA ASN A 9 0.43 6.81 -18.60
C ASN A 9 1.95 6.66 -18.39
N ASP A 10 2.41 6.66 -17.14
CA ASP A 10 3.81 6.44 -16.75
C ASP A 10 3.83 5.48 -15.55
N ILE A 11 3.34 4.26 -15.75
CA ILE A 11 3.23 3.24 -14.69
C ILE A 11 4.58 2.84 -14.11
N GLN A 12 5.66 3.00 -14.88
CA GLN A 12 7.04 2.77 -14.43
C GLN A 12 7.59 3.95 -13.62
N HIS A 13 6.86 5.06 -13.58
CA HIS A 13 7.22 6.28 -12.86
C HIS A 13 8.58 6.84 -13.30
N LYS A 14 8.91 6.72 -14.59
CA LYS A 14 10.21 7.14 -15.15
C LYS A 14 10.44 8.64 -14.98
N ASN A 15 9.38 9.44 -15.06
CA ASN A 15 9.46 10.91 -15.04
C ASN A 15 9.05 11.55 -13.71
N GLY A 16 8.67 10.75 -12.71
CA GLY A 16 8.14 11.25 -11.44
C GLY A 16 9.18 11.34 -10.31
N GLN A 17 8.89 12.14 -9.30
CA GLN A 17 9.81 12.42 -8.17
C GLN A 17 9.61 11.50 -6.96
N ASP A 18 8.45 10.83 -6.83
CA ASP A 18 8.15 9.90 -5.73
C ASP A 18 7.77 8.49 -6.23
N PRO A 19 8.75 7.65 -6.61
CA PRO A 19 8.49 6.31 -7.13
C PRO A 19 7.86 5.38 -6.10
N TYR A 20 8.21 5.53 -4.82
CA TYR A 20 7.65 4.70 -3.75
C TYR A 20 6.17 5.02 -3.51
N GLY A 21 5.81 6.30 -3.37
CA GLY A 21 4.42 6.72 -3.20
C GLY A 21 3.55 6.38 -4.41
N SER A 22 4.10 6.56 -5.63
CA SER A 22 3.46 6.12 -6.87
C SER A 22 3.17 4.63 -6.89
N SER A 23 4.16 3.78 -6.56
CA SER A 23 3.97 2.34 -6.47
C SER A 23 2.90 1.95 -5.43
N LYS A 24 2.93 2.56 -4.23
CA LYS A 24 1.93 2.28 -3.19
C LYS A 24 0.51 2.66 -3.61
N PHE A 25 0.36 3.79 -4.29
CA PHE A 25 -0.94 4.18 -4.84
C PHE A 25 -1.35 3.29 -6.01
N GLY A 26 -0.43 2.87 -6.87
CA GLY A 26 -0.70 1.91 -7.95
C GLY A 26 -1.26 0.59 -7.43
N ILE A 27 -0.78 0.10 -6.27
CA ILE A 27 -1.36 -1.09 -5.61
C ILE A 27 -2.80 -0.83 -5.14
N ASP A 28 -3.11 0.36 -4.61
CA ASP A 28 -4.49 0.72 -4.24
C ASP A 28 -5.41 0.71 -5.48
N VAL A 29 -4.96 1.32 -6.58
CA VAL A 29 -5.69 1.34 -7.87
C VAL A 29 -5.91 -0.09 -8.39
N MET A 30 -4.86 -0.90 -8.41
CA MET A 30 -4.92 -2.28 -8.90
C MET A 30 -5.82 -3.17 -8.03
N SER A 31 -5.77 -3.00 -6.71
CA SER A 31 -6.64 -3.74 -5.78
C SER A 31 -8.12 -3.48 -6.05
N VAL A 32 -8.49 -2.22 -6.31
CA VAL A 32 -9.87 -1.84 -6.69
C VAL A 32 -10.25 -2.51 -8.01
N ALA A 33 -9.39 -2.40 -9.03
CA ALA A 33 -9.62 -2.97 -10.35
C ALA A 33 -9.84 -4.49 -10.31
N LEU A 34 -9.04 -5.19 -9.51
CA LEU A 34 -9.12 -6.63 -9.30
C LEU A 34 -10.38 -7.03 -8.53
N ASN A 35 -10.75 -6.29 -7.49
CA ASN A 35 -11.96 -6.59 -6.73
C ASN A 35 -13.20 -6.51 -7.64
N GLU A 36 -13.34 -5.45 -8.45
CA GLU A 36 -14.48 -5.27 -9.35
C GLU A 36 -14.62 -6.41 -10.38
N ARG A 37 -13.49 -6.99 -10.83
CA ARG A 37 -13.47 -8.08 -11.82
C ARG A 37 -13.70 -9.45 -11.20
N LEU A 38 -13.10 -9.70 -10.05
CA LEU A 38 -13.01 -11.03 -9.45
C LEU A 38 -14.07 -11.27 -8.36
N ASN A 39 -14.73 -10.23 -7.85
CA ASN A 39 -15.75 -10.38 -6.80
C ASN A 39 -16.93 -11.27 -7.23
N LYS A 40 -17.27 -11.31 -8.53
CA LYS A 40 -18.30 -12.19 -9.11
C LYS A 40 -17.92 -13.67 -8.99
N GLN A 41 -16.63 -13.97 -8.88
CA GLN A 41 -16.08 -15.31 -8.68
C GLN A 41 -15.83 -15.60 -7.19
N ASN A 42 -16.36 -14.78 -6.28
CA ASN A 42 -16.11 -14.83 -4.83
C ASN A 42 -14.62 -14.61 -4.43
N ILE A 43 -13.85 -13.90 -5.26
CA ILE A 43 -12.48 -13.50 -4.95
C ILE A 43 -12.45 -11.99 -4.70
N TYR A 44 -11.94 -11.57 -3.54
CA TYR A 44 -11.96 -10.16 -3.11
C TYR A 44 -10.54 -9.67 -2.89
N SER A 45 -10.29 -8.42 -3.27
CA SER A 45 -8.99 -7.74 -3.13
C SER A 45 -9.16 -6.48 -2.30
N HIS A 46 -8.34 -6.30 -1.27
CA HIS A 46 -8.35 -5.15 -0.37
C HIS A 46 -6.91 -4.78 0.00
N THR A 47 -6.65 -3.50 0.29
CA THR A 47 -5.34 -3.04 0.72
C THR A 47 -5.26 -2.77 2.22
N CYS A 48 -4.07 -3.02 2.77
CA CYS A 48 -3.71 -2.72 4.14
C CYS A 48 -2.52 -1.76 4.19
N CYS A 49 -2.49 -0.89 5.20
CA CYS A 49 -1.36 -0.04 5.53
C CYS A 49 -0.82 -0.41 6.93
N PRO A 50 0.42 -0.87 7.04
CA PRO A 50 1.01 -1.20 8.35
C PRO A 50 1.38 0.03 9.18
N GLY A 51 1.18 1.24 8.65
CA GLY A 51 1.70 2.46 9.24
C GLY A 51 3.23 2.52 9.21
N LEU A 52 3.81 3.30 10.11
CA LEU A 52 5.25 3.41 10.28
C LEU A 52 5.75 2.33 11.24
N VAL A 53 6.54 1.40 10.70
CA VAL A 53 7.10 0.26 11.43
C VAL A 53 8.61 0.31 11.35
N LEU A 54 9.29 0.14 12.47
CA LEU A 54 10.74 -0.05 12.51
C LEU A 54 11.02 -1.50 12.13
N THR A 55 11.54 -1.71 10.93
CA THR A 55 11.88 -3.02 10.38
C THR A 55 13.38 -3.14 10.19
N ASN A 56 13.87 -4.34 9.86
CA ASN A 56 15.27 -4.52 9.52
C ASN A 56 15.70 -3.62 8.34
N LEU A 57 14.79 -3.35 7.39
CA LEU A 57 14.99 -2.43 6.27
C LEU A 57 15.29 -1.00 6.73
N THR A 58 14.58 -0.51 7.75
CA THR A 58 14.89 0.80 8.33
C THR A 58 16.14 0.72 9.20
N SER A 59 16.33 -0.37 9.96
CA SER A 59 17.46 -0.51 10.89
C SER A 59 18.83 -0.57 10.22
N ALA A 60 18.89 -1.07 8.97
CA ALA A 60 20.11 -1.15 8.18
C ALA A 60 20.63 0.21 7.69
N ILE A 61 19.82 1.27 7.82
CA ILE A 61 20.18 2.63 7.36
C ILE A 61 21.19 3.30 8.30
N PHE A 62 21.14 2.98 9.60
CA PHE A 62 21.97 3.64 10.62
C PHE A 62 22.69 2.64 11.54
N PRO A 63 23.89 2.96 12.03
CA PRO A 63 24.57 2.23 13.10
C PRO A 63 23.70 2.06 14.35
N MET A 64 23.88 0.96 15.08
CA MET A 64 23.05 0.59 16.25
C MET A 64 23.04 1.65 17.36
N TRP A 65 24.12 2.41 17.56
CA TRP A 65 24.18 3.48 18.56
C TRP A 65 23.25 4.66 18.24
N ILE A 66 23.03 4.98 16.96
CA ILE A 66 22.09 6.03 16.53
C ILE A 66 20.66 5.61 16.88
N TRP A 67 20.33 4.33 16.75
CA TRP A 67 19.00 3.82 17.13
C TRP A 67 18.69 4.04 18.60
N TYR A 68 19.67 3.87 19.50
CA TYR A 68 19.47 4.17 20.92
C TYR A 68 19.19 5.65 21.19
N MET A 69 19.79 6.57 20.41
CA MET A 69 19.48 8.00 20.49
C MET A 69 18.10 8.35 19.90
N LEU A 70 17.70 7.69 18.81
CA LEU A 70 16.41 7.95 18.16
C LEU A 70 15.22 7.32 18.88
N LEU A 71 15.43 6.26 19.67
CA LEU A 71 14.36 5.57 20.40
C LEU A 71 13.50 6.49 21.30
N PRO A 72 14.06 7.37 22.17
CA PRO A 72 13.25 8.30 22.95
C PRO A 72 12.45 9.27 22.07
N PHE A 73 13.02 9.71 20.95
CA PHE A 73 12.31 10.54 19.97
C PHE A 73 11.13 9.79 19.32
N PHE A 74 11.32 8.53 18.94
CA PHE A 74 10.26 7.68 18.40
C PHE A 74 9.14 7.41 19.42
N LEU A 75 9.48 7.21 20.69
CA LEU A 75 8.48 7.08 21.76
C LEU A 75 7.66 8.36 21.94
N LEU A 76 8.29 9.53 21.80
CA LEU A 76 7.57 10.82 21.80
C LEU A 76 6.64 10.95 20.59
N MET A 77 7.14 10.68 19.37
CA MET A 77 6.34 10.75 18.15
C MET A 77 5.12 9.82 18.20
N ARG A 78 5.25 8.65 18.82
CA ARG A 78 4.16 7.69 19.02
C ARG A 78 2.97 8.29 19.76
N ILE A 79 3.20 9.20 20.71
CA ILE A 79 2.13 9.84 21.49
C ILE A 79 1.25 10.71 20.56
N LEU A 80 1.86 11.29 19.52
CA LEU A 80 1.20 12.21 18.60
C LEU A 80 0.64 11.51 17.35
N ILE A 81 1.23 10.38 16.94
CA ILE A 81 0.98 9.73 15.66
C ILE A 81 0.46 8.30 15.88
N SER A 82 -0.85 8.11 15.70
CA SER A 82 -1.49 6.80 15.91
C SER A 82 -1.03 5.71 14.94
N ASN A 83 -0.58 6.07 13.74
CA ASN A 83 -0.06 5.11 12.76
C ASN A 83 1.44 4.81 12.94
N PHE A 84 2.08 5.32 13.99
CA PHE A 84 3.46 5.01 14.34
C PHE A 84 3.54 3.74 15.19
N ASN A 85 3.44 2.59 14.52
CA ASN A 85 3.27 1.28 15.15
C ASN A 85 4.56 0.72 15.77
N MET A 86 5.73 1.22 15.35
CA MET A 86 7.08 0.86 15.80
C MET A 86 7.50 -0.60 15.58
N THR A 87 6.63 -1.58 15.82
CA THR A 87 6.94 -3.01 15.73
C THR A 87 6.15 -3.67 14.59
N PRO A 88 6.71 -4.70 13.93
CA PRO A 88 5.99 -5.49 12.93
C PRO A 88 4.71 -6.11 13.48
N TYR A 89 4.71 -6.50 14.76
CA TYR A 89 3.54 -7.04 15.44
C TYR A 89 2.35 -6.06 15.40
N ASN A 90 2.57 -4.80 15.82
CA ASN A 90 1.53 -3.78 15.77
C ASN A 90 1.15 -3.42 14.32
N GLY A 91 2.13 -3.36 13.42
CA GLY A 91 1.89 -3.08 12.00
C GLY A 91 1.06 -4.15 11.29
N SER A 92 1.06 -5.39 11.80
CA SER A 92 0.29 -6.50 11.24
C SER A 92 -1.19 -6.51 11.62
N GLU A 93 -1.64 -5.60 12.51
CA GLU A 93 -3.01 -5.60 13.04
C GLU A 93 -4.08 -5.56 11.94
N SER A 94 -3.96 -4.66 10.97
CA SER A 94 -4.93 -4.53 9.87
C SER A 94 -5.00 -5.80 9.03
N LEU A 95 -3.87 -6.49 8.83
CA LEU A 95 -3.81 -7.72 8.06
C LEU A 95 -4.53 -8.86 8.78
N VAL A 96 -4.26 -9.04 10.09
CA VAL A 96 -4.90 -10.05 10.93
C VAL A 96 -6.39 -9.76 11.13
N TRP A 97 -6.75 -8.48 11.25
CA TRP A 97 -8.14 -8.06 11.34
C TRP A 97 -8.88 -8.35 10.03
N LEU A 98 -8.29 -7.99 8.89
CA LEU A 98 -8.88 -8.18 7.56
C LEU A 98 -9.18 -9.65 7.27
N SER A 99 -8.26 -10.56 7.64
CA SER A 99 -8.43 -12.00 7.43
C SER A 99 -9.60 -12.62 8.21
N LYS A 100 -10.14 -11.91 9.21
CA LYS A 100 -11.29 -12.35 10.03
C LYS A 100 -12.61 -11.74 9.58
N GLN A 101 -12.58 -10.78 8.65
CA GLN A 101 -13.80 -10.11 8.19
C GLN A 101 -14.52 -10.92 7.11
N ASN A 102 -15.81 -10.64 6.94
CA ASN A 102 -16.52 -11.09 5.76
C ASN A 102 -16.15 -10.18 4.57
N PRO A 103 -15.42 -10.67 3.56
CA PRO A 103 -14.93 -9.83 2.47
C PRO A 103 -16.04 -9.22 1.62
N LYS A 104 -17.25 -9.82 1.61
CA LYS A 104 -18.43 -9.27 0.89
C LYS A 104 -18.96 -7.97 1.48
N LYS A 105 -18.67 -7.70 2.75
CA LYS A 105 -19.15 -6.53 3.49
C LYS A 105 -18.13 -5.40 3.56
N LEU A 106 -16.91 -5.64 3.08
CA LEU A 106 -15.84 -4.66 3.10
C LEU A 106 -15.94 -3.71 1.91
N ASP A 107 -15.52 -2.48 2.12
CA ASP A 107 -15.49 -1.47 1.05
C ASP A 107 -14.24 -1.71 0.19
N PRO A 108 -14.39 -2.04 -1.11
CA PRO A 108 -13.25 -2.21 -2.00
C PRO A 108 -12.51 -0.88 -2.27
N MET A 109 -13.15 0.27 -2.04
CA MET A 109 -12.57 1.61 -2.20
C MET A 109 -11.95 2.12 -0.90
N ALA A 110 -11.68 1.24 0.05
CA ALA A 110 -11.07 1.58 1.32
C ALA A 110 -9.75 0.84 1.54
N ARG A 111 -8.84 1.53 2.21
CA ARG A 111 -7.61 0.97 2.75
C ARG A 111 -7.73 0.87 4.26
N TYR A 112 -7.34 -0.28 4.81
CA TYR A 112 -7.39 -0.56 6.24
C TYR A 112 -6.01 -0.31 6.87
N GLU A 113 -5.95 0.53 7.89
CA GLU A 113 -4.70 1.00 8.48
C GLU A 113 -4.52 0.45 9.90
N SER A 114 -3.36 -0.14 10.16
CA SER A 114 -2.92 -0.51 11.51
C SER A 114 -2.59 0.75 12.28
N ASN A 115 -3.19 0.88 13.46
CA ASN A 115 -2.90 1.98 14.38
C ASN A 115 -2.69 1.44 15.79
N THR A 116 -1.96 2.22 16.58
CA THR A 116 -1.82 2.01 18.01
C THR A 116 -2.19 3.28 18.76
N SER A 117 -3.13 3.18 19.69
CA SER A 117 -3.54 4.31 20.51
C SER A 117 -2.45 4.68 21.52
N PHE A 118 -2.59 5.85 22.13
CA PHE A 118 -1.75 6.30 23.24
C PHE A 118 -1.67 5.27 24.38
N LEU A 119 -2.79 4.58 24.68
CA LEU A 119 -2.86 3.52 25.70
C LEU A 119 -2.43 2.14 25.18
N TRP A 120 -1.60 2.10 24.14
CA TRP A 120 -1.02 0.87 23.59
C TRP A 120 -2.04 -0.14 23.04
N LYS A 121 -3.28 0.29 22.79
CA LYS A 121 -4.31 -0.56 22.18
C LYS A 121 -4.20 -0.47 20.67
N ARG A 122 -4.02 -1.63 20.03
CA ARG A 122 -4.06 -1.76 18.56
C ARG A 122 -5.51 -1.64 18.08
N TYR A 123 -5.68 -0.99 16.95
CA TYR A 123 -6.98 -0.90 16.29
C TYR A 123 -6.79 -0.69 14.79
N VAL A 124 -7.87 -0.93 14.03
CA VAL A 124 -7.91 -0.73 12.58
C VAL A 124 -8.81 0.45 12.28
N SER A 125 -8.32 1.37 11.46
CA SER A 125 -9.13 2.42 10.85
C SER A 125 -9.29 2.17 9.35
N SER A 126 -10.37 2.67 8.76
CA SER A 126 -10.57 2.65 7.32
C SER A 126 -10.36 4.05 6.75
N ARG A 127 -9.65 4.15 5.63
CA ARG A 127 -9.48 5.39 4.85
C ARG A 127 -9.99 5.17 3.44
N LYS A 128 -10.89 6.03 2.99
CA LYS A 128 -11.35 6.04 1.60
C LYS A 128 -10.20 6.37 0.65
N LEU A 129 -10.06 5.57 -0.39
CA LEU A 129 -9.05 5.74 -1.43
C LEU A 129 -9.50 6.86 -2.39
N PRO A 130 -8.64 7.85 -2.71
CA PRO A 130 -8.94 8.87 -3.70
C PRO A 130 -8.65 8.33 -5.10
N VAL A 131 -9.32 7.24 -5.48
CA VAL A 131 -9.10 6.49 -6.71
C VAL A 131 -10.28 6.68 -7.66
N ASP A 132 -9.99 6.79 -8.95
CA ASP A 132 -10.96 6.85 -10.04
C ASP A 132 -11.07 5.47 -10.71
N LYS A 133 -12.30 5.05 -11.03
CA LYS A 133 -12.57 3.77 -11.71
C LYS A 133 -11.98 3.71 -13.11
N ASP A 134 -11.96 4.83 -13.83
CA ASP A 134 -11.41 4.84 -15.19
C ASP A 134 -9.90 4.55 -15.16
N ILE A 135 -9.20 5.09 -14.16
CA ILE A 135 -7.78 4.84 -13.91
C ILE A 135 -7.55 3.36 -13.52
N CYS A 136 -8.44 2.78 -12.72
CA CYS A 136 -8.39 1.35 -12.37
C CYS A 136 -8.44 0.46 -13.60
N ASP A 137 -9.37 0.74 -14.51
CA ASP A 137 -9.56 -0.05 -15.72
C ASP A 137 -8.40 0.10 -16.69
N GLN A 138 -7.87 1.32 -16.84
CA GLN A 138 -6.70 1.57 -17.68
C GLN A 138 -5.45 0.87 -17.13
N LEU A 139 -5.17 0.97 -15.82
CA LEU A 139 -4.03 0.30 -15.21
C LEU A 139 -4.10 -1.22 -15.38
N PHE A 140 -5.28 -1.81 -15.16
CA PHE A 140 -5.45 -3.25 -15.32
C PHE A 140 -5.16 -3.70 -16.75
N LYS A 141 -5.69 -2.99 -17.76
CA LYS A 141 -5.47 -3.31 -19.18
C LYS A 141 -3.99 -3.22 -19.55
N GLU A 142 -3.29 -2.21 -19.06
CA GLU A 142 -1.86 -2.04 -19.30
C GLU A 142 -1.04 -3.17 -18.66
N CYS A 143 -1.31 -3.49 -17.40
CA CYS A 143 -0.64 -4.61 -16.73
C CYS A 143 -0.94 -5.97 -17.39
N ASP A 144 -2.17 -6.21 -17.85
CA ASP A 144 -2.52 -7.44 -18.57
C ASP A 144 -1.81 -7.50 -19.92
N SER A 145 -1.77 -6.40 -20.68
CA SER A 145 -1.02 -6.30 -21.93
C SER A 145 0.45 -6.68 -21.74
N LEU A 146 1.11 -6.07 -20.75
CA LEU A 146 2.51 -6.37 -20.39
C LEU A 146 2.70 -7.84 -20.00
N TYR A 147 1.77 -8.40 -19.23
CA TYR A 147 1.80 -9.81 -18.86
C TYR A 147 1.67 -10.75 -20.07
N GLN A 148 0.78 -10.42 -21.03
CA GLN A 148 0.66 -11.21 -22.27
C GLN A 148 1.91 -11.13 -23.14
N MET A 149 2.54 -9.96 -23.23
CA MET A 149 3.81 -9.78 -23.94
C MET A 149 4.93 -10.61 -23.30
N PHE A 150 5.07 -10.53 -21.97
CA PHE A 150 6.01 -11.34 -21.22
C PHE A 150 5.81 -12.84 -21.49
N LYS A 151 4.55 -13.30 -21.50
CA LYS A 151 4.20 -14.70 -21.79
C LYS A 151 4.59 -15.14 -23.21
N ARG A 152 4.61 -14.21 -24.17
CA ARG A 152 5.06 -14.46 -25.56
C ARG A 152 6.57 -14.41 -25.74
N GLY A 153 7.32 -14.03 -24.69
CA GLY A 153 8.77 -13.83 -24.76
C GLY A 153 9.18 -12.52 -25.45
N GLU A 154 8.25 -11.58 -25.60
CA GLU A 154 8.54 -10.26 -26.16
C GLU A 154 9.26 -9.39 -25.12
N THR A 155 10.33 -8.71 -25.52
CA THR A 155 11.09 -7.80 -24.65
C THR A 155 10.48 -6.40 -24.66
N ILE A 156 10.51 -5.73 -23.49
CA ILE A 156 9.97 -4.38 -23.29
C ILE A 156 10.69 -3.34 -24.19
N ASP A 157 11.92 -3.61 -24.60
CA ASP A 157 12.73 -2.75 -25.49
C ASP A 157 12.12 -2.52 -26.88
N ASN A 158 11.10 -3.29 -27.27
CA ASN A 158 10.39 -3.11 -28.55
C ASN A 158 9.21 -2.11 -28.47
N ILE A 159 8.90 -1.56 -27.29
CA ILE A 159 7.73 -0.70 -27.07
C ILE A 159 8.08 0.80 -27.08
N ASP A 160 9.31 1.15 -26.69
CA ASP A 160 9.78 2.55 -26.62
C ASP A 160 10.38 3.06 -27.96
N LYS A 161 10.01 2.46 -29.12
CA LYS A 161 10.34 2.94 -30.48
C LYS A 161 9.10 3.41 -31.21
#